data_AF-B8F0K0-F1
#
_entry.id   AF-B8F0K0-F1
#
_cell.length_a   1.000
_cell.length_b   1.000
_cell.length_c   1.000
_cell.angle_alpha   90.00
_cell.angle_beta   90.00
_cell.angle_gamma   90.00
#
_symmetry.space_group_name_H-M   'P 1'
#
loop_
_entity.id
_entity.type
_entity.pdbx_description
1 polymer ?
#
loop_
_entity_poly.entity_id
_entity_poly.type
_entity_poly.pdbx_seq_one_letter_code
_entity_poly.pdbx_strand_id
1 'polypeptide(L)' 'MELISKDNNFLGLIHEREDLNKRIAENDTFDLNKDYIKEYEITLEKFFQLSEKLLTL' A
#
# COMPACT_ATOMS: atom_id res chain seq x y z
N MET A 1 8.21 -4.28 13.79
CA MET A 1 7.66 -3.14 13.02
C MET A 1 8.69 -2.04 12.83
N GLU A 2 9.23 -1.46 13.90
CA GLU A 2 10.26 -0.39 13.83
C GLU A 2 11.53 -0.73 13.05
N LEU A 3 11.90 -2.02 12.93
CA LEU A 3 13.11 -2.41 12.22
C LEU A 3 12.94 -2.32 10.69
N ILE A 4 11.76 -2.67 10.17
CA ILE A 4 11.47 -2.70 8.73
C ILE A 4 11.16 -1.29 8.24
N SER A 5 10.55 -0.45 9.07
CA SER A 5 10.25 0.95 8.73
C SER A 5 11.49 1.84 8.59
N LYS A 6 12.68 1.34 8.95
CA LYS A 6 13.97 2.04 8.80
C LYS A 6 14.62 1.84 7.43
N ASP A 7 14.10 0.93 6.60
CA ASP A 7 14.58 0.77 5.23
C ASP A 7 14.14 1.99 4.39
N ASN A 8 15.08 2.59 3.66
CA ASN A 8 14.80 3.72 2.77
C ASN A 8 13.81 3.37 1.65
N ASN A 9 13.71 2.08 1.29
CA ASN A 9 12.79 1.56 0.28
C ASN A 9 11.49 1.02 0.89
N PHE A 10 11.29 1.13 2.20
CA PHE A 10 10.04 0.73 2.84
C PHE A 10 8.89 1.62 2.36
N LEU A 11 7.87 1.03 1.72
CA LEU A 11 6.76 1.78 1.13
C LEU A 11 5.60 2.04 2.11
N GLY A 12 5.41 1.18 3.10
CA GLY A 12 4.28 1.27 4.02
C GLY A 12 3.84 -0.08 4.55
N LEU A 13 2.74 -0.08 5.31
CA LEU A 13 2.09 -1.27 5.82
C LEU A 13 0.64 -1.28 5.34
N ILE A 14 0.19 -2.44 4.87
CA ILE A 14 -1.23 -2.73 4.67
C ILE A 14 -1.67 -3.65 5.79
N HIS A 15 -2.67 -3.24 6.56
CA HIS A 15 -3.24 -4.06 7.62
C HIS A 15 -4.16 -5.12 7.03
N GLU A 16 -4.20 -6.27 7.69
CA GLU A 16 -5.14 -7.32 7.35
C GLU A 16 -6.58 -6.83 7.56
N ARG A 17 -7.44 -7.20 6.62
CA ARG A 17 -8.87 -6.92 6.62
C ARG A 17 -9.59 -8.14 6.06
N GLU A 18 -10.45 -8.74 6.89
CA GLU A 18 -11.23 -9.91 6.51
C GLU A 18 -12.10 -9.65 5.26
N ASP A 19 -12.68 -8.45 5.15
CA ASP A 19 -13.54 -8.10 4.02
C ASP A 19 -12.76 -7.95 2.71
N LEU A 20 -11.55 -7.38 2.74
CA LEU A 20 -10.62 -7.38 1.61
C LEU A 20 -10.28 -8.81 1.18
N ASN A 21 -9.94 -9.68 2.15
CA ASN A 21 -9.59 -11.07 1.89
C ASN A 21 -10.74 -11.84 1.23
N LYS A 22 -11.97 -11.67 1.71
CA LYS A 22 -13.18 -12.27 1.11
C LYS A 22 -13.39 -11.78 -0.31
N ARG A 23 -13.32 -10.47 -0.55
CA ARG A 23 -13.49 -9.88 -1.89
C ARG A 23 -12.50 -10.42 -2.90
N ILE A 24 -11.23 -10.55 -2.51
CA ILE A 24 -10.18 -11.14 -3.35
C ILE A 24 -10.49 -12.62 -3.63
N ALA A 25 -10.85 -13.40 -2.60
CA ALA A 25 -11.11 -14.83 -2.73
C ALA A 25 -12.33 -15.15 -3.62
N GLU A 26 -13.35 -14.30 -3.56
CA GLU A 26 -14.60 -14.46 -4.31
C GLU A 26 -14.55 -13.82 -5.70
N ASN A 27 -13.46 -13.12 -6.05
CA ASN A 27 -13.37 -12.26 -7.24
C ASN A 27 -14.55 -11.27 -7.31
N ASP A 28 -14.90 -10.72 -6.15
CA ASP A 28 -15.99 -9.75 -6.00
C ASP A 28 -15.57 -8.36 -6.51
N THR A 29 -16.55 -7.50 -6.70
CA THR A 29 -16.37 -6.12 -7.14
C THR A 29 -15.40 -5.39 -6.22
N PHE A 30 -14.39 -4.78 -6.82
CA PHE A 30 -13.43 -3.95 -6.12
C PHE A 30 -14.10 -2.65 -5.65
N ASP A 31 -13.92 -2.31 -4.37
CA ASP A 31 -14.49 -1.09 -3.76
C ASP A 31 -13.36 -0.13 -3.37
N LEU A 32 -13.29 0.99 -4.07
CA LEU A 32 -12.29 2.05 -3.87
C LEU A 32 -12.56 2.91 -2.63
N ASN A 33 -13.72 2.80 -1.99
CA ASN A 33 -14.09 3.64 -0.85
C ASN A 33 -13.72 3.04 0.51
N LYS A 34 -13.10 1.86 0.51
CA LYS A 34 -12.75 1.12 1.72
C LYS A 34 -11.53 1.72 2.41
N ASP A 35 -11.43 1.53 3.72
CA ASP A 35 -10.36 2.10 4.54
C ASP A 35 -8.98 1.57 4.13
N TYR A 36 -8.87 0.29 3.80
CA TYR A 36 -7.63 -0.32 3.31
C TYR A 36 -7.13 0.28 1.99
N ILE A 37 -8.01 0.90 1.19
CA ILE A 37 -7.59 1.58 -0.05
C ILE A 37 -6.70 2.78 0.26
N LYS A 38 -6.98 3.51 1.34
CA LYS A 38 -6.13 4.63 1.77
C LYS A 38 -4.71 4.18 2.10
N GLU A 39 -4.55 2.97 2.66
CA GLU A 39 -3.22 2.42 2.95
C GLU A 39 -2.47 2.08 1.66
N TYR A 40 -3.17 1.58 0.63
CA TYR A 40 -2.60 1.38 -0.70
C TYR A 40 -2.26 2.70 -1.40
N GLU A 41 -3.12 3.72 -1.31
CA GLU A 41 -2.88 5.05 -1.87
C GLU A 41 -1.61 5.68 -1.30
N ILE A 42 -1.45 5.66 0.03
CA ILE A 42 -0.25 6.17 0.71
C ILE A 42 1.00 5.40 0.28
N THR A 43 0.90 4.07 0.21
CA THR A 43 2.01 3.20 -0.22
C THR A 43 2.41 3.49 -1.66
N LEU A 44 1.44 3.73 -2.54
CA LEU A 44 1.66 4.05 -3.95
C LEU A 44 2.23 5.45 -4.15
N GLU A 45 1.75 6.44 -3.39
CA GLU A 45 2.32 7.80 -3.41
C GLU A 45 3.80 7.78 -3.01
N LYS A 46 4.14 7.06 -1.94
CA LYS A 46 5.53 6.91 -1.50
C LYS A 46 6.40 6.21 -2.56
N PHE A 47 5.86 5.22 -3.26
CA PHE A 47 6.54 4.58 -4.37
C PHE A 47 6.88 5.59 -5.48
N PHE A 48 5.93 6.42 -5.88
CA PHE A 48 6.19 7.44 -6.90
C PHE A 48 7.25 8.45 -6.46
N GLN A 49 7.18 8.95 -5.22
CA GLN A 49 8.18 9.87 -4.67
C GLN A 49 9.60 9.27 -4.68
N LEU A 50 9.75 7.98 -4.33
CA LEU A 50 11.04 7.29 -4.38
C LEU A 50 11.51 7.08 -5.82
N SER A 51 10.60 6.75 -6.73
CA SER A 51 10.92 6.53 -8.14
C SER A 51 11.38 7.82 -8.84
N GLU A 52 10.72 8.95 -8.58
CA GLU A 52 11.10 10.26 -9.10
C GLU A 52 12.48 10.67 -8.59
N LYS A 53 12.74 10.47 -7.29
CA LYS A 53 14.06 10.73 -6.70
C LYS A 53 15.17 9.95 -7.40
N LEU A 54 14.92 8.70 -7.80
CA LEU A 54 15.86 7.88 -8.55
C LEU A 54 16.15 8.44 -9.96
N LEU A 55 15.15 9.04 -10.61
CA LEU A 55 15.27 9.61 -11.96
C LEU A 55 15.98 10.96 -11.98
N THR A 56 16.05 11.65 -10.83
CA THR A 56 16.71 12.96 -10.67
C THR A 56 18.15 12.89 -10.13
N LEU A 57 18.65 11.68 -9.85
CA LEU A 57 20.03 11.40 -9.41
C LEU A 57 20.94 11.08 -10.61
#